data_AF-A0AA46WU69-F1
#
_entry.id   AF-A0AA46WU69-F1
#
_cell.length_a   1.000
_cell.length_b   1.000
_cell.length_c   1.000
_cell.angle_alpha   90.00
_cell.angle_beta   90.00
_cell.angle_gamma   90.00
#
_symmetry.space_group_name_H-M   'P 1'
#
loop_
_entity.id
_entity.type
_entity.pdbx_description
1 polymer ?
#
loop_
_entity_poly.entity_id
_entity_poly.type
_entity_poly.pdbx_seq_one_letter_code
_entity_poly.pdbx_strand_id
1 'polypeptide(L)'
;MTLVYRAIWQDDRLDLADDVQKLFARWVKERSGGKISIDGPGKQSAEIGTLGSPSQLDVTSEVVEGKNGRPAIVRISYVLVTHHGERWHTLVRAWNDGSGGWCWVDNSVVGDQTLHARSIDVIAPLIARDLISTGINARVGDFPLSVGP
;
A
#
# COMPACT_ATOMS: atom_id res chain seq x y z
N MET A 1 2.69 18.21 -6.19
CA MET A 1 2.23 16.87 -5.77
C MET A 1 0.87 16.64 -6.38
N THR A 2 0.73 15.58 -7.17
CA THR A 2 -0.51 15.23 -7.87
C THR A 2 -1.00 13.88 -7.34
N LEU A 3 -2.25 13.82 -6.88
CA LEU A 3 -2.91 12.55 -6.55
C LEU A 3 -3.27 11.86 -7.87
N VAL A 4 -2.73 10.65 -8.06
CA VAL A 4 -2.93 9.86 -9.29
C VAL A 4 -4.08 8.86 -9.09
N TYR A 5 -4.19 8.31 -7.89
CA TYR A 5 -5.13 7.23 -7.59
C TYR A 5 -5.52 7.24 -6.12
N ARG A 6 -6.80 6.92 -5.85
CA ARG A 6 -7.35 6.68 -4.52
C ARG A 6 -8.39 5.57 -4.59
N ALA A 7 -8.27 4.59 -3.70
CA ALA A 7 -9.29 3.59 -3.44
C ALA A 7 -9.55 3.50 -1.94
N ILE A 8 -10.83 3.57 -1.56
CA ILE A 8 -11.29 3.45 -0.19
C ILE A 8 -12.48 2.51 -0.19
N TRP A 9 -12.47 1.50 0.66
CA TRP A 9 -13.56 0.52 0.76
C TRP A 9 -13.67 -0.07 2.17
N GLN A 10 -14.81 -0.70 2.43
CA GLN A 10 -15.10 -1.49 3.63
C GLN A 10 -14.82 -2.96 3.38
N ASP A 11 -14.39 -3.69 4.40
CA ASP A 11 -14.05 -5.11 4.35
C ASP A 11 -14.41 -5.78 5.68
N ASP A 12 -15.05 -6.95 5.64
CA ASP A 12 -15.56 -7.65 6.82
C ASP A 12 -14.52 -8.55 7.50
N ARG A 13 -13.25 -8.52 7.07
CA ARG A 13 -12.16 -9.21 7.77
C ARG A 13 -12.02 -8.72 9.21
N LEU A 14 -12.13 -9.64 10.16
CA LEU A 14 -11.93 -9.37 11.59
C LEU A 14 -10.49 -8.91 11.89
N ASP A 15 -9.50 -9.47 11.19
CA ASP A 15 -8.08 -9.15 11.34
C ASP A 15 -7.57 -8.26 10.19
N LEU A 16 -8.42 -7.39 9.63
CA LEU A 16 -8.12 -6.60 8.43
C LEU A 16 -6.75 -5.90 8.47
N ALA A 17 -6.42 -5.22 9.57
CA ALA A 17 -5.16 -4.48 9.66
C ALA A 17 -3.93 -5.39 9.62
N ASP A 18 -3.98 -6.56 10.25
CA ASP A 18 -2.92 -7.57 10.22
C ASP A 18 -2.77 -8.18 8.82
N ASP A 19 -3.90 -8.54 8.18
CA ASP A 19 -3.90 -9.08 6.82
C ASP A 19 -3.35 -8.07 5.80
N VAL A 20 -3.78 -6.80 5.90
CA VAL A 20 -3.28 -5.70 5.05
C VAL A 20 -1.78 -5.50 5.28
N GLN A 21 -1.32 -5.53 6.53
CA GLN A 21 0.10 -5.42 6.86
C GLN A 21 0.91 -6.54 6.20
N LYS A 22 0.47 -7.80 6.34
CA LYS A 22 1.15 -8.97 5.76
C LYS A 22 1.18 -8.94 4.24
N LEU A 23 0.05 -8.61 3.61
CA LEU A 23 -0.05 -8.51 2.15
C LEU A 23 0.88 -7.41 1.62
N PHE A 24 0.88 -6.24 2.26
CA PHE A 24 1.76 -5.14 1.87
C PHE A 24 3.23 -5.45 2.14
N ALA A 25 3.56 -6.08 3.27
CA ALA A 25 4.92 -6.49 3.61
C ALA A 25 5.49 -7.48 2.58
N ARG A 26 4.70 -8.48 2.18
CA ARG A 26 5.07 -9.41 1.11
C ARG A 26 5.31 -8.67 -0.20
N TRP A 27 4.39 -7.79 -0.57
CA TRP A 27 4.49 -7.00 -1.80
C TRP A 27 5.76 -6.11 -1.82
N VAL A 28 6.07 -5.43 -0.72
CA VAL A 28 7.31 -4.64 -0.58
C VAL A 28 8.55 -5.52 -0.67
N LYS A 29 8.54 -6.69 -0.05
CA LYS A 29 9.65 -7.64 -0.10
C LYS A 29 9.91 -8.10 -1.54
N GLU A 30 8.87 -8.46 -2.27
CA GLU A 30 8.97 -8.84 -3.68
C GLU A 30 9.52 -7.69 -4.55
N ARG A 31 8.96 -6.48 -4.40
CA ARG A 31 9.37 -5.31 -5.20
C ARG A 31 10.77 -4.81 -4.89
N SER A 32 11.22 -4.96 -3.65
CA SER A 32 12.57 -4.59 -3.25
C SER A 32 13.62 -5.66 -3.58
N GLY A 33 13.22 -6.80 -4.17
CA GLY A 33 14.11 -7.94 -4.37
C GLY A 33 14.63 -8.53 -3.07
N GLY A 34 13.82 -8.47 -2.00
CA GLY A 34 14.16 -8.92 -0.66
C GLY A 34 14.99 -7.94 0.18
N LYS A 35 15.30 -6.74 -0.33
CA LYS A 35 16.12 -5.75 0.40
C LYS A 35 15.40 -5.07 1.57
N ILE A 36 14.07 -5.05 1.55
CA ILE A 36 13.23 -4.51 2.64
C ILE A 36 12.31 -5.61 3.15
N SER A 37 12.24 -5.79 4.47
CA SER A 37 11.30 -6.72 5.15
C SER A 37 10.56 -5.98 6.24
N ILE A 38 9.23 -5.86 6.13
CA ILE A 38 8.42 -5.15 7.12
C ILE A 38 7.96 -6.14 8.20
N ASP A 39 8.79 -6.34 9.23
CA ASP A 39 8.48 -7.29 10.31
C ASP A 39 7.77 -6.62 11.50
N GLY A 40 7.61 -5.29 11.47
CA GLY A 40 6.97 -4.50 12.52
C GLY A 40 6.96 -3.01 12.20
N PRO A 41 6.62 -2.16 13.18
CA PRO A 41 6.73 -0.71 13.05
C PRO A 41 8.18 -0.27 12.85
N GLY A 42 8.39 0.74 12.01
CA GLY A 42 9.72 1.28 11.76
C GLY A 42 9.90 1.86 10.37
N LYS A 43 11.12 2.26 10.08
CA LYS A 43 11.53 2.81 8.78
C LYS A 43 12.70 2.02 8.22
N GLN A 44 12.62 1.70 6.92
CA GLN A 44 13.70 1.05 6.16
C GLN A 44 13.91 1.78 4.84
N SER A 45 15.14 1.74 4.35
CA SER A 45 15.53 2.37 3.09
C SER A 45 16.44 1.42 2.32
N ALA A 46 16.27 1.35 1.00
CA ALA A 46 17.12 0.54 0.12
C ALA A 46 17.24 1.19 -1.26
N GLU A 47 18.36 0.93 -1.94
CA GLU A 47 18.47 1.16 -3.38
C GLU A 47 17.95 -0.07 -4.12
N ILE A 48 17.02 0.12 -5.05
CA ILE A 48 16.41 -0.94 -5.86
C ILE A 48 16.59 -0.63 -7.35
N GLY A 49 16.49 -1.66 -8.20
CA GLY A 49 16.44 -1.49 -9.64
C GLY A 49 15.00 -1.34 -10.12
N THR A 50 14.65 -0.20 -10.72
CA THR A 50 13.35 0.04 -11.36
C THR A 50 13.58 0.28 -12.84
N LEU A 51 12.97 -0.53 -13.72
CA LEU A 51 13.14 -0.43 -15.17
C LEU A 51 14.62 -0.40 -15.63
N GLY A 52 15.48 -1.15 -14.94
CA GLY A 52 16.91 -1.22 -15.25
C GLY A 52 17.76 -0.04 -14.76
N SER A 53 17.19 0.88 -13.97
CA SER A 53 17.89 2.03 -13.39
C SER A 53 17.79 2.07 -11.86
N PRO A 54 18.80 2.61 -11.16
CA PRO A 54 18.78 2.71 -9.70
C PRO A 54 17.65 3.64 -9.24
N SER A 55 17.01 3.29 -8.13
CA SER A 55 15.96 4.08 -7.50
C SER A 55 16.07 3.93 -5.99
N GLN A 56 15.76 5.00 -5.26
CA GLN A 56 15.74 4.96 -3.80
C GLN A 56 14.34 4.61 -3.32
N LEU A 57 14.23 3.60 -2.47
CA LEU A 57 12.99 3.19 -1.84
C LEU A 57 13.07 3.44 -0.34
N ASP A 58 12.15 4.22 0.20
CA ASP A 58 11.90 4.36 1.64
C ASP A 58 10.54 3.72 1.98
N VAL A 59 10.51 2.92 3.04
CA VAL A 59 9.29 2.32 3.57
C VAL A 59 9.15 2.66 5.04
N THR A 60 7.98 3.13 5.45
CA THR A 60 7.65 3.40 6.86
C THR A 60 6.39 2.65 7.22
N SER A 61 6.44 1.86 8.29
CA SER A 61 5.32 1.12 8.86
C SER A 61 5.00 1.66 10.25
N GLU A 62 3.74 1.97 10.48
CA GLU A 62 3.19 2.43 11.75
C GLU A 62 2.03 1.50 12.11
N VAL A 63 2.03 0.97 13.32
CA VAL A 63 1.00 0.05 13.81
C VAL A 63 0.53 0.52 15.18
N VAL A 64 -0.78 0.48 15.40
CA VAL A 64 -1.40 0.61 16.72
C VAL A 64 -2.01 -0.74 17.08
N GLU A 65 -1.58 -1.31 18.20
CA GLU A 65 -2.10 -2.57 18.69
C GLU A 65 -3.50 -2.40 19.30
N GLY A 66 -4.37 -3.36 19.04
CA GLY A 66 -5.67 -3.51 19.66
C GLY A 66 -5.60 -4.27 20.99
N LYS A 67 -6.76 -4.40 21.65
CA LYS A 67 -6.87 -5.04 22.98
C LYS A 67 -6.43 -6.51 23.03
N ASN A 68 -6.37 -7.19 21.89
CA ASN A 68 -5.97 -8.59 21.74
C ASN A 68 -4.50 -8.76 21.30
N GLY A 69 -3.69 -7.69 21.28
CA GLY A 69 -2.32 -7.72 20.79
C GLY A 69 -2.19 -7.86 19.27
N ARG A 70 -3.30 -7.77 18.53
CA ARG A 70 -3.29 -7.71 17.05
C ARG A 70 -3.33 -6.25 16.59
N PRO A 71 -2.77 -5.92 15.42
CA PRO A 71 -2.94 -4.60 14.80
C PRO A 71 -4.42 -4.19 14.74
N ALA A 72 -4.76 -3.05 15.34
CA ALA A 72 -6.08 -2.41 15.21
C ALA A 72 -6.06 -1.36 14.09
N ILE A 73 -4.93 -0.68 13.93
CA ILE A 73 -4.70 0.30 12.88
C ILE A 73 -3.30 0.05 12.31
N VAL A 74 -3.19 0.03 10.99
CA VAL A 74 -1.93 0.01 10.28
C VAL A 74 -1.87 1.16 9.29
N ARG A 75 -0.70 1.77 9.18
CA ARG A 75 -0.36 2.74 8.16
C ARG A 75 1.01 2.41 7.59
N ILE A 76 1.09 2.21 6.28
CA ILE A 76 2.34 1.91 5.60
C ILE A 76 2.53 2.89 4.45
N SER A 77 3.67 3.58 4.46
CA SER A 77 4.13 4.47 3.41
C SER A 77 5.23 3.78 2.62
N TYR A 78 5.08 3.76 1.30
CA TYR A 78 6.07 3.33 0.32
C TYR A 78 6.41 4.52 -0.56
N VAL A 79 7.65 4.99 -0.48
CA VAL A 79 8.14 6.13 -1.23
C VAL A 79 9.25 5.67 -2.16
N LEU A 80 9.01 5.76 -3.46
CA LEU A 80 9.98 5.46 -4.49
C LEU A 80 10.43 6.76 -5.15
N VAL A 81 11.73 7.04 -5.08
CA VAL A 81 12.38 8.10 -5.84
C VAL A 81 13.08 7.46 -7.03
N THR A 82 12.55 7.72 -8.23
CA THR A 82 13.10 7.16 -9.48
C THR A 82 14.32 7.93 -9.95
N HIS A 83 15.10 7.33 -10.84
CA HIS A 83 16.24 8.01 -11.48
C HIS A 83 15.85 9.25 -12.31
N HIS A 84 14.58 9.40 -12.67
CA HIS A 84 14.05 10.59 -13.36
C HIS A 84 13.69 11.73 -12.40
N GLY A 85 13.91 11.57 -11.10
CA GLY A 85 13.58 12.57 -10.08
C GLY A 85 12.12 12.57 -9.66
N GLU A 86 11.33 11.58 -10.09
CA GLU A 86 9.94 11.44 -9.65
C GLU A 86 9.90 10.81 -8.27
N ARG A 87 9.14 11.41 -7.36
CA ARG A 87 8.84 10.87 -6.03
C ARG A 87 7.43 10.32 -6.02
N TRP A 88 7.33 9.01 -6.17
CA TRP A 88 6.11 8.23 -6.02
C TRP A 88 5.87 7.90 -4.55
N HIS A 89 4.65 8.09 -4.09
CA HIS A 89 4.25 7.78 -2.73
C HIS A 89 2.94 6.99 -2.74
N THR A 90 3.04 5.72 -2.39
CA THR A 90 1.89 4.86 -2.11
C THR A 90 1.68 4.79 -0.61
N LEU A 91 0.46 5.09 -0.16
CA LEU A 91 0.07 5.05 1.24
C LEU A 91 -1.07 4.06 1.41
N VAL A 92 -0.88 3.09 2.29
CA VAL A 92 -1.91 2.14 2.69
C VAL A 92 -2.28 2.38 4.13
N ARG A 93 -3.58 2.43 4.42
CA ARG A 93 -4.12 2.46 5.77
C ARG A 93 -5.19 1.40 5.89
N ALA A 94 -5.23 0.73 7.03
CA ALA A 94 -6.35 -0.10 7.39
C ALA A 94 -6.64 0.00 8.88
N TRP A 95 -7.92 -0.08 9.23
CA TRP A 95 -8.37 -0.12 10.61
C TRP A 95 -9.66 -0.91 10.73
N ASN A 96 -9.92 -1.45 11.92
CA ASN A 96 -11.13 -2.20 12.24
C ASN A 96 -11.88 -1.52 13.40
N ASP A 97 -13.21 -1.49 13.35
CA ASP A 97 -14.08 -0.89 14.37
C ASP A 97 -14.91 -1.93 15.18
N GLY A 98 -14.67 -3.22 14.95
CA GLY A 98 -15.35 -4.35 15.58
C GLY A 98 -16.50 -4.94 14.77
N SER A 99 -17.03 -4.19 13.79
CA SER A 99 -18.11 -4.64 12.89
C SER A 99 -17.64 -4.93 11.46
N GLY A 100 -16.39 -4.57 11.18
CA GLY A 100 -15.74 -4.58 9.89
C GLY A 100 -14.59 -3.58 9.94
N GLY A 101 -13.94 -3.37 8.82
CA GLY A 101 -12.86 -2.42 8.73
C GLY A 101 -12.87 -1.66 7.42
N TRP A 102 -11.96 -0.70 7.35
CA TRP A 102 -11.76 0.12 6.18
C TRP A 102 -10.34 -0.10 5.68
N CYS A 103 -10.20 -0.11 4.36
CA CYS A 103 -8.92 -0.03 3.71
C CYS A 103 -8.88 1.20 2.81
N TRP A 104 -7.73 1.87 2.83
CA TRP A 104 -7.46 3.07 2.06
C TRP A 104 -6.11 2.90 1.37
N VAL A 105 -6.09 3.00 0.05
CA VAL A 105 -4.88 3.06 -0.77
C VAL A 105 -4.84 4.38 -1.54
N ASP A 106 -3.81 5.18 -1.30
CA ASP A 106 -3.49 6.39 -2.07
C ASP A 106 -2.22 6.20 -2.87
N ASN A 107 -2.17 6.82 -4.04
CA ASN A 107 -0.93 7.04 -4.77
C ASN A 107 -0.84 8.45 -5.31
N SER A 108 0.31 9.05 -5.04
CA SER A 108 0.63 10.41 -5.39
C SER A 108 2.04 10.49 -5.92
N VAL A 109 2.28 11.47 -6.78
CA VAL A 109 3.57 11.69 -7.41
C VAL A 109 3.93 13.17 -7.40
N VAL A 110 5.22 13.46 -7.26
CA VAL A 110 5.83 14.77 -7.46
C VAL A 110 6.99 14.59 -8.43
N GLY A 111 7.11 15.46 -9.43
CA GLY A 111 8.26 15.50 -10.33
C GLY A 111 8.40 16.90 -10.94
N ASP A 112 9.62 17.25 -11.31
CA ASP A 112 9.96 18.59 -11.82
C ASP A 112 9.64 18.76 -13.32
N GLN A 113 9.42 17.65 -14.03
CA GLN A 113 9.06 17.62 -15.46
C GLN A 113 7.71 16.93 -15.69
N THR A 114 7.21 16.96 -16.93
CA THR A 114 6.00 16.27 -17.37
C THR A 114 6.00 14.85 -16.83
N LEU A 115 5.04 14.50 -15.97
CA LEU A 115 4.83 13.12 -15.53
C LEU A 115 4.75 12.25 -16.76
N HIS A 116 5.73 11.37 -16.96
CA HIS A 116 5.70 10.53 -18.14
C HIS A 116 4.56 9.53 -17.93
N ALA A 117 3.51 9.59 -18.74
CA ALA A 117 2.39 8.65 -18.60
C ALA A 117 2.83 7.17 -18.66
N ARG A 118 4.01 6.90 -19.24
CA ARG A 118 4.66 5.59 -19.32
C ARG A 118 5.56 5.25 -18.12
N SER A 119 5.92 6.24 -17.29
CA SER A 119 6.61 6.04 -16.01
C SER A 119 5.64 5.94 -14.84
N ILE A 120 4.31 6.03 -15.08
CA ILE A 120 3.32 5.86 -14.02
C ILE A 120 3.51 4.49 -13.41
N ASP A 121 4.01 4.46 -12.18
CA ASP A 121 4.17 3.23 -11.46
C ASP A 121 2.78 2.76 -11.04
N VAL A 122 2.22 1.79 -11.77
CA VAL A 122 0.88 1.19 -11.58
C VAL A 122 0.75 0.40 -10.27
N ILE A 123 1.63 0.68 -9.30
CA ILE A 123 1.74 0.04 -7.99
C ILE A 123 0.43 0.06 -7.23
N ALA A 124 -0.19 1.23 -7.09
CA ALA A 124 -1.32 1.38 -6.18
C ALA A 124 -2.62 0.71 -6.67
N PRO A 125 -2.95 0.75 -7.96
CA PRO A 125 -4.01 -0.10 -8.51
C PRO A 125 -3.76 -1.59 -8.29
N LEU A 126 -2.51 -2.06 -8.43
CA LEU A 126 -2.17 -3.48 -8.23
C LEU A 126 -2.38 -3.91 -6.77
N ILE A 127 -1.83 -3.15 -5.80
CA ILE A 127 -2.01 -3.49 -4.38
C ILE A 127 -3.48 -3.36 -3.97
N ALA A 128 -4.23 -2.37 -4.46
CA ALA A 128 -5.65 -2.26 -4.18
C ALA A 128 -6.43 -3.47 -4.72
N ARG A 129 -6.16 -3.88 -5.96
CA ARG A 129 -6.76 -5.09 -6.55
C ARG A 129 -6.45 -6.32 -5.70
N ASP A 130 -5.19 -6.51 -5.34
CA ASP A 130 -4.77 -7.68 -4.56
C ASP A 130 -5.45 -7.69 -3.18
N LEU A 131 -5.51 -6.54 -2.50
CA LEU A 131 -6.17 -6.40 -1.19
C LEU A 131 -7.69 -6.63 -1.25
N ILE A 132 -8.37 -6.17 -2.31
CA ILE A 132 -9.80 -6.39 -2.55
C ILE A 132 -10.05 -7.87 -2.88
N SER A 133 -9.20 -8.50 -3.71
CA SER A 133 -9.36 -9.89 -4.14
C SER A 133 -9.26 -10.91 -3.01
N THR A 134 -8.52 -10.58 -1.95
CA THR A 134 -8.42 -11.37 -0.73
C THR A 134 -9.40 -10.92 0.36
N GLY A 135 -10.24 -9.93 0.07
CA GLY A 135 -11.16 -9.32 1.02
C GLY A 135 -12.38 -10.19 1.31
N ILE A 136 -13.04 -9.91 2.43
CA ILE A 136 -14.35 -10.51 2.75
C ILE A 136 -15.40 -9.42 2.55
N ASN A 137 -16.32 -9.63 1.61
CA ASN A 137 -17.41 -8.69 1.31
C ASN A 137 -16.92 -7.24 1.10
N ALA A 138 -15.83 -7.08 0.34
CA ALA A 138 -15.27 -5.78 0.03
C ALA A 138 -16.32 -4.91 -0.69
N ARG A 139 -16.55 -3.69 -0.21
CA ARG A 139 -17.65 -2.83 -0.70
C ARG A 139 -17.44 -1.34 -0.50
N VAL A 140 -18.17 -0.53 -1.25
CA VAL A 140 -18.30 0.92 -1.03
C VAL A 140 -19.75 1.23 -0.69
N GLY A 141 -20.02 1.51 0.59
CA GLY A 141 -21.40 1.55 1.08
C GLY A 141 -22.07 0.21 0.86
N ASP A 142 -23.20 0.19 0.15
CA ASP A 142 -23.95 -1.03 -0.15
C ASP A 142 -23.47 -1.73 -1.44
N PHE A 143 -22.49 -1.17 -2.16
CA PHE A 143 -22.05 -1.69 -3.46
C PHE A 143 -20.86 -2.64 -3.31
N PRO A 144 -21.02 -3.95 -3.62
CA PRO A 144 -19.93 -4.90 -3.56
C PRO A 144 -18.87 -4.58 -4.64
N LEU A 145 -17.60 -4.63 -4.25
CA LEU A 145 -16.45 -4.59 -5.13
C LEU A 145 -16.17 -6.02 -5.58
N SER A 146 -16.96 -6.49 -6.55
CA SER A 146 -16.73 -7.81 -7.15
C SER A 146 -15.39 -7.82 -7.87
N VAL A 147 -14.46 -8.66 -7.43
CA VAL A 147 -13.36 -9.12 -8.27
C VAL A 147 -13.83 -10.45 -8.85
N GLY A 148 -14.46 -10.38 -10.02
CA GLY A 148 -14.74 -11.58 -10.80
C GLY A 148 -13.43 -12.29 -11.15
N PRO A 149 -13.47 -13.60 -11.44
CA PRO A 149 -12.32 -14.31 -12.01
C PRO A 149 -11.85 -13.67 -13.32
#